data_AF-A0A0J9BVA9-F1
#
_entry.id   AF-A0A0J9BVA9-F1
#
_cell.length_a   1.000
_cell.length_b   1.000
_cell.length_c   1.000
_cell.angle_alpha   90.00
_cell.angle_beta   90.00
_cell.angle_gamma   90.00
#
_symmetry.space_group_name_H-M   'P 1'
#
loop_
_entity.id
_entity.type
_entity.pdbx_description
1 polymer ?
#
loop_
_entity_poly.entity_id
_entity_poly.type
_entity_poly.pdbx_seq_one_letter_code
_entity_poly.pdbx_strand_id
1 'polypeptide(L)'
;MKIFTDRKIKHLFCMVFLSAAGSVLLSAVLIGLKVEYAELYVLGLSVCMESFVLAAMYLYFRNRHKIMEKAIAQIKEYIGGDEDARIHCDDEGELYRLFHEVNSLVSILNAHAENEERGKRFMKDTISDISHQLKTPLTALNIYNGIMREDAEDAPAIREFAALSEQELDRIETLVQNLLKITKLDAGTITLEKTVENVSDMMASIERHFAFQAGQEGKTLSFFGDDMVVLLCDRNWLTEAVGNIVKNALDHTKAGNSVSVEWRSFASMVQIVVKDNGSGIHPEDIHYIFKRFYRSRFSKDTQGVGLGLPLAKAIVEAHRGTIEVDSVLGAGTVFTINFLIPTKL
;
A
#
# COMPACT_ATOMS: atom_id res chain seq x y z
N MET A 1 28.57 7.48 -29.90
CA MET A 1 29.50 7.73 -28.78
C MET A 1 29.51 9.22 -28.45
N LYS A 2 28.91 9.63 -27.33
CA LYS A 2 28.90 11.03 -26.85
C LYS A 2 30.06 11.26 -25.86
N ILE A 3 31.29 10.95 -26.25
CA ILE A 3 32.46 11.11 -25.36
C ILE A 3 32.71 12.59 -25.02
N PHE A 4 32.34 13.51 -25.92
CA PHE A 4 32.54 14.95 -25.77
C PHE A 4 31.40 15.68 -25.02
N THR A 5 30.41 14.97 -24.45
CA THR A 5 29.42 15.64 -23.58
C THR A 5 29.96 15.98 -22.19
N ASP A 6 31.00 15.29 -21.70
CA ASP A 6 31.65 15.68 -20.44
C ASP A 6 32.57 16.89 -20.70
N ARG A 7 32.24 18.02 -20.09
CA ARG A 7 33.00 19.28 -20.21
C ARG A 7 34.46 19.12 -19.80
N LYS A 8 34.79 18.26 -18.83
CA LYS A 8 36.16 17.99 -18.36
C LYS A 8 36.93 17.17 -19.41
N ILE A 9 36.29 16.20 -20.06
CA ILE A 9 36.88 15.44 -21.18
C ILE A 9 37.14 16.36 -22.37
N LYS A 10 36.16 17.21 -22.73
CA LYS A 10 36.31 18.19 -23.80
C LYS A 10 37.46 19.16 -23.54
N HIS A 11 37.59 19.66 -22.30
CA HIS A 11 38.67 20.54 -21.91
C HIS A 11 40.05 19.86 -22.00
N LEU A 12 40.17 18.60 -21.53
CA LEU A 12 41.41 17.82 -21.67
C LEU A 12 41.78 17.64 -23.14
N PHE A 13 40.83 17.27 -24.00
CA PHE A 13 41.06 17.09 -25.42
C PHE A 13 41.49 18.40 -26.10
N CYS A 14 40.82 19.52 -25.79
CA CYS A 14 41.21 20.83 -26.31
C CYS A 14 42.61 21.24 -25.84
N MET A 15 42.97 21.00 -24.58
CA MET A 15 44.32 21.31 -24.07
C MET A 15 45.40 20.50 -24.79
N VAL A 16 45.20 19.20 -24.98
CA VAL A 16 46.15 18.33 -25.70
C VAL A 16 46.25 18.73 -27.17
N PHE A 17 45.13 19.06 -27.80
CA PHE A 17 45.12 19.50 -29.20
C PHE A 17 45.84 20.84 -29.38
N LEU A 18 45.56 21.83 -28.51
CA LEU A 18 46.20 23.15 -28.57
C LEU A 18 47.69 23.08 -28.27
N SER A 19 48.13 22.25 -27.31
CA SER A 19 49.56 22.06 -27.02
C SER A 19 50.28 21.39 -28.19
N ALA A 20 49.65 20.41 -28.84
CA ALA A 20 50.19 19.77 -30.04
C ALA A 20 50.31 20.75 -31.21
N ALA A 21 49.22 21.44 -31.55
CA ALA A 21 49.19 22.41 -32.64
C ALA A 21 50.19 23.57 -32.40
N GLY A 22 50.26 24.07 -31.16
CA GLY A 22 51.21 25.11 -30.77
C GLY A 22 52.66 24.67 -30.90
N SER A 23 52.99 23.43 -30.49
CA SER A 23 54.34 22.88 -30.64
C SER A 23 54.74 22.75 -32.11
N VAL A 24 53.84 22.27 -32.98
CA VAL A 24 54.10 22.16 -34.42
C VAL A 24 54.29 23.54 -35.06
N LEU A 25 53.42 24.51 -34.76
CA LEU A 25 53.53 25.88 -35.29
C LEU A 25 54.83 26.55 -34.87
N LEU A 26 55.20 26.45 -33.59
CA LEU A 26 56.42 27.05 -33.07
C LEU A 26 57.67 26.40 -33.68
N SER A 27 57.65 25.08 -33.86
CA SER A 27 58.71 24.34 -34.55
C SER A 27 58.86 24.80 -36.01
N ALA A 28 57.76 24.99 -36.74
CA ALA A 28 57.78 25.48 -38.12
C ALA A 28 58.33 26.91 -38.23
N VAL A 29 58.00 27.79 -37.27
CA VAL A 29 58.52 29.16 -37.20
C VAL A 29 60.02 29.18 -36.94
N LEU A 30 60.52 28.36 -36.00
CA LEU A 30 61.96 28.25 -35.69
C LEU A 30 62.77 27.80 -36.90
N ILE A 31 62.24 26.81 -37.65
CA ILE A 31 62.87 26.32 -38.89
C ILE A 31 62.82 27.40 -39.98
N GLY A 32 61.68 28.07 -40.15
CA GLY A 32 61.49 29.11 -41.18
C GLY A 32 62.34 30.37 -40.98
N LEU A 33 62.61 30.77 -39.74
CA LEU A 33 63.44 31.93 -39.39
C LEU A 33 64.96 31.65 -39.44
N LYS A 34 65.38 30.42 -39.74
CA LYS A 34 66.80 29.99 -39.75
C LYS A 34 67.53 30.34 -38.44
N VAL A 35 66.88 30.12 -37.30
CA VAL A 35 67.48 30.36 -35.98
C VAL A 35 68.67 29.41 -35.80
N GLU A 36 69.78 29.92 -35.26
CA GLU A 36 70.95 29.12 -34.93
C GLU A 36 70.56 28.05 -33.88
N TYR A 37 70.98 26.80 -34.09
CA TYR A 37 70.59 25.64 -33.25
C TYR A 37 69.09 25.27 -33.23
N ALA A 38 68.32 25.61 -34.28
CA ALA A 38 66.88 25.31 -34.37
C ALA A 38 66.52 23.83 -34.06
N GLU A 39 67.34 22.86 -34.48
CA GLU A 39 67.11 21.42 -34.22
C GLU A 39 67.02 21.10 -32.72
N LEU A 40 67.87 21.73 -31.90
CA LEU A 40 67.92 21.52 -30.46
C LEU A 40 66.67 22.10 -29.78
N TYR A 41 66.21 23.27 -30.25
CA TYR A 41 64.99 23.90 -29.74
C TYR A 41 63.73 23.10 -30.09
N VAL A 42 63.65 22.52 -31.29
CA VAL A 42 62.53 21.66 -31.69
C VAL A 42 62.46 20.41 -30.81
N LEU A 43 63.60 19.76 -30.54
CA LEU A 43 63.66 18.59 -29.65
C LEU A 43 63.29 18.94 -28.20
N GLY A 44 63.71 20.11 -27.71
CA GLY A 44 63.29 20.62 -26.41
C GLY A 44 61.78 20.83 -26.33
N LEU A 45 61.18 21.45 -27.35
CA LEU A 45 59.74 21.69 -27.42
C LEU A 45 58.91 20.41 -27.47
N SER A 46 59.38 19.37 -28.19
CA SER A 46 58.68 18.08 -28.24
C SER A 46 58.69 17.39 -26.87
N VAL A 47 59.82 17.38 -26.17
CA VAL A 47 59.93 16.78 -24.83
C VAL A 47 59.05 17.52 -23.80
N CYS A 48 59.04 18.86 -23.87
CA CYS A 48 58.17 19.67 -23.01
C CYS A 48 56.68 19.41 -23.27
N MET A 49 56.28 19.32 -24.55
CA MET A 49 54.90 19.02 -24.94
C MET A 49 54.46 17.63 -24.47
N GLU A 50 55.30 16.61 -24.65
CA GLU A 50 55.02 15.24 -24.20
C GLU A 50 54.88 15.17 -22.67
N SER A 51 55.80 15.80 -21.95
CA SER A 51 55.74 15.90 -20.48
C SER A 51 54.47 16.61 -20.00
N PHE A 52 54.05 17.67 -20.70
CA PHE A 52 52.81 18.40 -20.39
C PHE A 52 51.57 17.53 -20.61
N VAL A 53 51.49 16.80 -21.74
CA VAL A 53 50.36 15.90 -22.03
C VAL A 53 50.28 14.77 -20.99
N LEU A 54 51.42 14.15 -20.64
CA LEU A 54 51.47 13.11 -19.60
C LEU A 54 51.03 13.64 -18.24
N ALA A 55 51.46 14.84 -17.84
CA ALA A 55 51.04 15.47 -16.59
C ALA A 55 49.53 15.78 -16.58
N ALA A 56 48.99 16.31 -17.67
CA ALA A 56 47.57 16.61 -17.81
C ALA A 56 46.72 15.32 -17.75
N MET A 57 47.13 14.25 -18.43
CA MET A 57 46.49 12.94 -18.35
C MET A 57 46.55 12.36 -16.93
N TYR A 58 47.72 12.39 -16.29
CA TYR A 58 47.88 11.90 -14.92
C TYR A 58 46.95 12.62 -13.93
N LEU A 59 46.86 13.94 -13.99
CA LEU A 59 45.96 14.73 -13.15
C LEU A 59 44.48 14.38 -13.39
N TYR A 60 44.09 14.22 -14.66
CA TYR A 60 42.74 13.81 -15.02
C TYR A 60 42.38 12.43 -14.44
N PHE A 61 43.23 11.42 -14.67
CA PHE A 61 43.01 10.07 -14.16
C PHE A 61 43.04 10.03 -12.62
N ARG A 62 43.94 10.76 -11.98
CA ARG A 62 44.01 10.85 -10.51
C ARG A 62 42.72 11.42 -9.92
N ASN A 63 42.14 12.45 -10.54
CA ASN A 63 40.88 13.02 -10.10
C ASN A 63 39.71 12.05 -10.29
N ARG A 64 39.64 11.35 -11.43
CA ARG A 64 38.63 10.31 -11.67
C ARG A 64 38.75 9.15 -10.69
N HIS A 65 39.96 8.69 -10.39
CA HIS A 65 40.21 7.66 -9.38
C HIS A 65 39.67 8.05 -8.00
N LYS A 66 39.94 9.28 -7.54
CA LYS A 66 39.44 9.79 -6.26
C LYS A 66 37.90 9.83 -6.20
N ILE A 67 37.24 10.22 -7.28
CA ILE A 67 35.77 10.23 -7.36
C ILE A 67 35.24 8.80 -7.23
N MET A 68 35.87 7.84 -7.91
CA MET A 68 35.47 6.44 -7.85
C MET A 68 35.70 5.82 -6.47
N GLU A 69 36.83 6.11 -5.82
CA GLU A 69 37.07 5.66 -4.44
C GLU A 69 36.03 6.20 -3.46
N LYS A 70 35.65 7.47 -3.58
CA LYS A 70 34.58 8.06 -2.76
C LYS A 70 33.24 7.36 -3.00
N ALA A 71 32.87 7.13 -4.26
CA ALA A 71 31.65 6.41 -4.60
C ALA A 71 31.66 4.97 -4.03
N ILE A 72 32.78 4.26 -4.13
CA ILE A 72 32.94 2.92 -3.55
C ILE A 72 32.81 2.96 -2.02
N ALA A 73 33.39 3.96 -1.36
CA ALA A 73 33.26 4.13 0.08
C ALA A 73 31.79 4.34 0.49
N GLN A 74 31.06 5.20 -0.22
CA GLN A 74 29.63 5.45 0.04
C GLN A 74 28.77 4.20 -0.21
N ILE A 75 29.07 3.42 -1.26
CA ILE A 75 28.39 2.13 -1.49
C ILE A 75 28.69 1.14 -0.35
N LYS A 76 29.92 1.11 0.16
CA LYS A 76 30.28 0.25 1.30
C LYS A 76 29.60 0.68 2.59
N GLU A 77 29.46 1.97 2.84
CA GLU A 77 28.70 2.51 3.98
C GLU A 77 27.23 2.07 3.90
N TYR A 78 26.62 2.19 2.72
CA TYR A 78 25.25 1.69 2.48
C TYR A 78 25.12 0.19 2.74
N ILE A 79 26.02 -0.63 2.17
CA ILE A 79 26.06 -2.08 2.43
C ILE A 79 26.30 -2.39 3.92
N GLY A 80 27.01 -1.51 4.63
CA GLY A 80 27.25 -1.58 6.07
C GLY A 80 26.05 -1.23 6.95
N GLY A 81 24.93 -0.81 6.35
CA GLY A 81 23.66 -0.52 7.04
C GLY A 81 23.33 0.96 7.20
N ASP A 82 24.08 1.88 6.57
CA ASP A 82 23.71 3.29 6.53
C ASP A 82 22.74 3.56 5.36
N GLU A 83 21.44 3.62 5.65
CA GLU A 83 20.40 3.82 4.63
C GLU A 83 20.41 5.21 3.98
N ASP A 84 21.10 6.19 4.58
CA ASP A 84 21.20 7.57 4.10
C ASP A 84 22.46 7.80 3.23
N ALA A 85 23.39 6.84 3.19
CA ALA A 85 24.59 6.93 2.38
C ALA A 85 24.24 6.97 0.87
N ARG A 86 24.48 8.12 0.24
CA ARG A 86 24.21 8.35 -1.19
C ARG A 86 25.44 8.84 -1.94
N ILE A 87 25.54 8.42 -3.20
CA ILE A 87 26.62 8.86 -4.07
C ILE A 87 26.31 10.26 -4.61
N HIS A 88 27.27 11.18 -4.50
CA HIS A 88 27.08 12.52 -5.04
C HIS A 88 27.08 12.49 -6.59
N CYS A 89 26.02 13.02 -7.22
CA CYS A 89 25.77 12.89 -8.66
C CYS A 89 25.52 14.20 -9.44
N ASP A 90 25.84 15.37 -8.89
CA ASP A 90 25.43 16.69 -9.44
C ASP A 90 26.29 17.22 -10.61
N ASP A 91 27.05 16.35 -11.27
CA ASP A 91 27.97 16.72 -12.36
C ASP A 91 27.55 16.05 -13.69
N GLU A 92 27.98 16.64 -14.81
CA GLU A 92 27.76 16.06 -16.13
C GLU A 92 28.73 14.90 -16.43
N GLY A 93 28.23 13.83 -17.07
CA GLY A 93 29.06 12.74 -17.58
C GLY A 93 28.36 11.38 -17.54
N GLU A 94 28.96 10.37 -18.18
CA GLU A 94 28.48 8.97 -18.10
C GLU A 94 28.65 8.41 -16.68
N LEU A 95 29.71 8.80 -15.97
CA LEU A 95 29.98 8.35 -14.61
C LEU A 95 28.92 8.84 -13.61
N TYR A 96 28.53 10.11 -13.68
CA TYR A 96 27.52 10.66 -12.76
C TYR A 96 26.10 10.19 -13.09
N ARG A 97 25.81 9.90 -14.38
CA ARG A 97 24.60 9.15 -14.76
C ARG A 97 24.58 7.76 -14.12
N LEU A 98 25.69 7.03 -14.14
CA LEU A 98 25.79 5.75 -13.42
C LEU A 98 25.54 5.93 -11.92
N PHE A 99 26.10 6.96 -11.28
CA PHE A 99 25.85 7.23 -9.85
C PHE A 99 24.38 7.53 -9.56
N HIS A 100 23.70 8.26 -10.45
CA HIS A 100 22.26 8.50 -10.34
C HIS A 100 21.45 7.20 -10.43
N GLU A 101 21.77 6.32 -11.40
CA GLU A 101 21.12 5.00 -11.51
C GLU A 101 21.37 4.14 -10.26
N VAL A 102 22.57 4.16 -9.70
CA VAL A 102 22.88 3.45 -8.45
C VAL A 102 22.07 4.00 -7.28
N ASN A 103 21.97 5.33 -7.12
CA ASN A 103 21.13 5.93 -6.07
C ASN A 103 19.64 5.60 -6.25
N SER A 104 19.17 5.48 -7.49
CA SER A 104 17.79 5.06 -7.81
C SER A 104 17.56 3.61 -7.40
N LEU A 105 18.51 2.71 -7.68
CA LEU A 105 18.47 1.32 -7.21
C LEU A 105 18.46 1.24 -5.69
N VAL A 106 19.32 2.00 -5.00
CA VAL A 106 19.33 2.09 -3.52
C VAL A 106 17.96 2.52 -2.99
N SER A 107 17.34 3.53 -3.60
CA SER A 107 16.01 4.01 -3.19
C SER A 107 14.92 2.94 -3.39
N ILE A 108 14.96 2.21 -4.49
CA ILE A 108 14.06 1.09 -4.78
C ILE A 108 14.27 -0.04 -3.77
N LEU A 109 15.52 -0.40 -3.47
CA LEU A 109 15.86 -1.43 -2.49
C LEU A 109 15.39 -1.07 -1.08
N ASN A 110 15.59 0.18 -0.64
CA ASN A 110 15.09 0.66 0.65
C ASN A 110 13.55 0.57 0.70
N ALA A 111 12.86 1.00 -0.36
CA ALA A 111 11.40 0.88 -0.43
C ALA A 111 10.91 -0.58 -0.41
N HIS A 112 11.63 -1.50 -1.05
CA HIS A 112 11.35 -2.93 -0.98
C HIS A 112 11.58 -3.50 0.43
N ALA A 113 12.71 -3.17 1.06
CA ALA A 113 13.02 -3.62 2.42
C ALA A 113 11.98 -3.10 3.43
N GLU A 114 11.59 -1.83 3.35
CA GLU A 114 10.56 -1.24 4.20
C GLU A 114 9.20 -1.94 4.01
N ASN A 115 8.81 -2.21 2.77
CA ASN A 115 7.59 -2.94 2.46
C ASN A 115 7.62 -4.38 2.99
N GLU A 116 8.75 -5.08 2.87
CA GLU A 116 8.91 -6.42 3.45
C GLU A 116 8.81 -6.39 4.97
N GLU A 117 9.48 -5.45 5.64
CA GLU A 117 9.37 -5.32 7.09
C GLU A 117 7.95 -4.98 7.53
N ARG A 118 7.28 -4.07 6.81
CA ARG A 118 5.89 -3.71 7.05
C ARG A 118 4.98 -4.93 6.90
N GLY A 119 5.19 -5.75 5.87
CA GLY A 119 4.50 -7.02 5.68
C GLY A 119 4.75 -8.03 6.82
N LYS A 120 6.00 -8.17 7.28
CA LYS A 120 6.36 -9.02 8.42
C LYS A 120 5.69 -8.56 9.72
N ARG A 121 5.75 -7.26 10.02
CA ARG A 121 5.07 -6.66 11.18
C ARG A 121 3.57 -6.90 11.12
N PHE A 122 2.95 -6.60 9.98
CA PHE A 122 1.52 -6.83 9.75
C PHE A 122 1.11 -8.30 9.95
N MET A 123 1.88 -9.25 9.42
CA MET A 123 1.62 -10.68 9.60
C MET A 123 1.73 -11.09 11.08
N LYS A 124 2.77 -10.61 11.78
CA LYS A 124 2.96 -10.88 13.21
C LYS A 124 1.78 -10.36 14.04
N ASP A 125 1.37 -9.12 13.81
CA ASP A 125 0.25 -8.50 14.52
C ASP A 125 -1.07 -9.26 14.22
N THR A 126 -1.30 -9.61 12.95
CA THR A 126 -2.47 -10.39 12.53
C THR A 126 -2.53 -11.75 13.22
N ILE A 127 -1.42 -12.50 13.28
CA ILE A 127 -1.36 -13.81 13.95
C ILE A 127 -1.63 -13.67 15.46
N SER A 128 -1.09 -12.64 16.08
CA SER A 128 -1.33 -12.34 17.50
C SER A 128 -2.82 -12.08 17.75
N ASP A 129 -3.45 -11.24 16.93
CA ASP A 129 -4.87 -10.90 17.07
C ASP A 129 -5.76 -12.13 16.86
N ILE A 130 -5.50 -12.95 15.83
CA ILE A 130 -6.21 -14.21 15.60
C ILE A 130 -6.13 -15.12 16.84
N SER A 131 -4.92 -15.26 17.39
CA SER A 131 -4.68 -16.12 18.56
C SER A 131 -5.48 -15.65 19.77
N HIS A 132 -5.52 -14.34 20.02
CA HIS A 132 -6.33 -13.76 21.09
C HIS A 132 -7.83 -13.96 20.88
N GLN A 133 -8.34 -13.72 19.66
CA GLN A 133 -9.76 -13.84 19.36
C GLN A 133 -10.26 -15.28 19.36
N LEU A 134 -9.39 -16.27 19.09
CA LEU A 134 -9.71 -17.69 19.25
C LEU A 134 -9.63 -18.17 20.70
N LYS A 135 -8.71 -17.62 21.50
CA LYS A 135 -8.52 -18.07 22.89
C LYS A 135 -9.74 -17.82 23.77
N THR A 136 -10.44 -16.69 23.59
CA THR A 136 -11.62 -16.33 24.38
C THR A 136 -12.78 -17.33 24.21
N PRO A 137 -13.31 -17.59 23.00
CA PRO A 137 -14.40 -18.55 22.81
C PRO A 137 -13.98 -19.97 23.21
N LEU A 138 -12.72 -20.37 22.96
CA LEU A 138 -12.20 -21.67 23.41
C LEU A 138 -12.16 -21.81 24.94
N THR A 139 -11.83 -20.74 25.65
CA THR A 139 -11.83 -20.74 27.12
C THR A 139 -13.25 -20.86 27.65
N ALA A 140 -14.22 -20.14 27.05
CA ALA A 140 -15.63 -20.25 27.39
C ALA A 140 -16.16 -21.67 27.16
N LEU A 141 -15.86 -22.27 26.01
CA LEU A 141 -16.19 -23.67 25.69
C LEU A 141 -15.63 -24.66 26.71
N ASN A 142 -14.38 -24.47 27.15
CA ASN A 142 -13.79 -25.33 28.17
C ASN A 142 -14.51 -25.20 29.52
N ILE A 143 -14.93 -23.99 29.90
CA ILE A 143 -15.69 -23.75 31.12
C ILE A 143 -17.08 -24.38 31.02
N TYR A 144 -17.83 -24.12 29.95
CA TYR A 144 -19.18 -24.67 29.75
C TYR A 144 -19.18 -26.20 29.74
N ASN A 145 -18.23 -26.81 29.02
CA ASN A 145 -18.07 -28.27 29.04
C ASN A 145 -17.63 -28.80 30.41
N GLY A 146 -16.86 -28.04 31.19
CA GLY A 146 -16.52 -28.37 32.58
C GLY A 146 -17.76 -28.42 33.47
N ILE A 147 -18.59 -27.37 33.42
CA ILE A 147 -19.83 -27.27 34.19
C ILE A 147 -20.80 -28.39 33.84
N MET A 148 -21.01 -28.67 32.54
CA MET A 148 -21.87 -29.79 32.11
C MET A 148 -21.43 -31.15 32.64
N ARG A 149 -20.11 -31.34 32.82
CA ARG A 149 -19.55 -32.61 33.34
C ARG A 149 -19.73 -32.74 34.85
N GLU A 150 -19.75 -31.62 35.58
CA GLU A 150 -19.94 -31.59 37.04
C GLU A 150 -21.43 -31.69 37.41
N ASP A 151 -22.31 -30.97 36.70
CA ASP A 151 -23.75 -30.91 36.95
C ASP A 151 -24.57 -31.85 36.02
N ALA A 152 -24.03 -33.03 35.72
CA ALA A 152 -24.55 -33.96 34.72
C ALA A 152 -25.99 -34.49 34.97
N GLU A 153 -26.60 -34.18 36.13
CA GLU A 153 -27.95 -34.59 36.50
C GLU A 153 -29.02 -33.52 36.22
N ASP A 154 -28.67 -32.25 35.99
CA ASP A 154 -29.60 -31.16 35.71
C ASP A 154 -29.77 -30.92 34.19
N ALA A 155 -30.72 -31.63 33.58
CA ALA A 155 -30.97 -31.56 32.14
C ALA A 155 -31.27 -30.14 31.59
N PRO A 156 -32.04 -29.27 32.28
CA PRO A 156 -32.16 -27.85 31.95
C PRO A 156 -30.82 -27.10 31.86
N ALA A 157 -29.95 -27.21 32.87
CA ALA A 157 -28.66 -26.52 32.90
C ALA A 157 -27.73 -27.01 31.77
N ILE A 158 -27.70 -28.33 31.52
CA ILE A 158 -26.93 -28.92 30.42
C ILE A 158 -27.38 -28.35 29.06
N ARG A 159 -28.70 -28.21 28.84
CA ARG A 159 -29.21 -27.63 27.59
C ARG A 159 -28.84 -26.17 27.41
N GLU A 160 -28.88 -25.38 28.49
CA GLU A 160 -28.47 -23.97 28.46
C GLU A 160 -26.99 -23.82 28.08
N PHE A 161 -26.10 -24.52 28.79
CA PHE A 161 -24.68 -24.48 28.47
C PHE A 161 -24.38 -25.07 27.09
N ALA A 162 -25.17 -26.02 26.59
CA ALA A 162 -24.97 -26.62 25.27
C ALA A 162 -25.29 -25.60 24.17
N ALA A 163 -26.37 -24.82 24.36
CA ALA A 163 -26.69 -23.71 23.47
C ALA A 163 -25.60 -22.62 23.49
N LEU A 164 -25.06 -22.29 24.68
CA LEU A 164 -23.93 -21.34 24.80
C LEU A 164 -22.66 -21.85 24.10
N SER A 165 -22.37 -23.15 24.20
CA SER A 165 -21.26 -23.77 23.48
C SER A 165 -21.45 -23.74 21.96
N GLU A 166 -22.66 -24.05 21.49
CA GLU A 166 -22.99 -23.95 20.06
C GLU A 166 -22.80 -22.52 19.54
N GLN A 167 -23.23 -21.51 20.30
CA GLN A 167 -23.03 -20.11 19.95
C GLN A 167 -21.54 -19.71 19.84
N GLU A 168 -20.68 -20.18 20.75
CA GLU A 168 -19.24 -19.91 20.67
C GLU A 168 -18.55 -20.67 19.52
N LEU A 169 -19.04 -21.87 19.15
CA LEU A 169 -18.57 -22.58 17.96
C LEU A 169 -18.94 -21.84 16.67
N ASP A 170 -20.18 -21.38 16.53
CA ASP A 170 -20.64 -20.58 15.38
C ASP A 170 -19.82 -19.28 15.25
N ARG A 171 -19.46 -18.70 16.39
CA ARG A 171 -18.59 -17.52 16.44
C ARG A 171 -17.18 -17.83 15.92
N ILE A 172 -16.59 -18.96 16.33
CA ILE A 172 -15.28 -19.42 15.82
C ILE A 172 -15.36 -19.69 14.31
N GLU A 173 -16.41 -20.37 13.85
CA GLU A 173 -16.59 -20.66 12.43
C GLU A 173 -16.65 -19.36 11.61
N THR A 174 -17.49 -18.42 12.03
CA THR A 174 -17.62 -17.10 11.37
C THR A 174 -16.28 -16.35 11.34
N LEU A 175 -15.51 -16.40 12.44
CA LEU A 175 -14.17 -15.80 12.52
C LEU A 175 -13.24 -16.42 11.48
N VAL A 176 -13.16 -17.74 11.43
CA VAL A 176 -12.28 -18.47 10.52
C VAL A 176 -12.67 -18.21 9.06
N GLN A 177 -13.97 -18.28 8.74
CA GLN A 177 -14.46 -18.02 7.38
C GLN A 177 -14.13 -16.58 6.93
N ASN A 178 -14.39 -15.58 7.75
CA ASN A 178 -14.08 -14.19 7.42
C ASN A 178 -12.58 -13.94 7.28
N LEU A 179 -11.76 -14.56 8.13
CA LEU A 179 -10.32 -14.48 8.00
C LEU A 179 -9.83 -15.10 6.69
N LEU A 180 -10.35 -16.26 6.30
CA LEU A 180 -10.02 -16.90 5.02
C LEU A 180 -10.45 -16.04 3.83
N LYS A 181 -11.63 -15.41 3.88
CA LYS A 181 -12.08 -14.46 2.84
C LYS A 181 -11.10 -13.27 2.71
N ILE A 182 -10.75 -12.62 3.83
CA ILE A 182 -9.86 -11.46 3.85
C ILE A 182 -8.45 -11.82 3.34
N THR A 183 -7.87 -12.91 3.83
CA THR A 183 -6.52 -13.36 3.44
C THR A 183 -6.43 -13.68 1.95
N LYS A 184 -7.47 -14.31 1.39
CA LYS A 184 -7.56 -14.57 -0.05
C LYS A 184 -7.67 -13.26 -0.88
N LEU A 185 -8.32 -12.22 -0.35
CA LEU A 185 -8.42 -10.91 -1.01
C LEU A 185 -7.08 -10.17 -0.97
N ASP A 186 -6.42 -10.14 0.19
CA ASP A 186 -5.11 -9.48 0.38
C ASP A 186 -4.01 -10.06 -0.53
N ALA A 187 -3.97 -11.38 -0.62
CA ALA A 187 -2.96 -12.08 -1.40
C ALA A 187 -3.19 -11.94 -2.91
N GLY A 188 -4.22 -11.19 -3.34
CA GLY A 188 -4.59 -11.02 -4.75
C GLY A 188 -4.91 -12.34 -5.45
N THR A 189 -5.17 -13.40 -4.69
CA THR A 189 -5.36 -14.76 -5.21
C THR A 189 -6.81 -15.01 -5.64
N ILE A 190 -7.74 -14.13 -5.25
CA ILE A 190 -9.11 -14.15 -5.77
C ILE A 190 -9.13 -13.43 -7.11
N THR A 191 -9.40 -14.19 -8.16
CA THR A 191 -9.89 -13.65 -9.42
C THR A 191 -11.37 -13.30 -9.24
N LEU A 192 -11.68 -12.01 -9.07
CA LEU A 192 -13.06 -11.53 -9.05
C LEU A 192 -13.72 -11.81 -10.40
N GLU A 193 -14.88 -12.47 -10.39
CA GLU A 193 -15.66 -12.74 -11.59
C GLU A 193 -16.57 -11.54 -11.86
N LYS A 194 -15.99 -10.48 -12.45
CA LYS A 194 -16.71 -9.22 -12.69
C LYS A 194 -17.60 -9.31 -13.92
N THR A 195 -18.90 -9.19 -13.70
CA THR A 195 -19.95 -9.11 -14.73
C THR A 195 -20.73 -7.80 -14.59
N VAL A 196 -21.49 -7.42 -15.61
CA VAL A 196 -22.39 -6.26 -15.52
C VAL A 196 -23.63 -6.71 -14.75
N GLU A 197 -23.75 -6.25 -13.50
CA GLU A 197 -24.81 -6.65 -12.58
C GLU A 197 -25.73 -5.47 -12.27
N ASN A 198 -27.01 -5.76 -12.06
CA ASN A 198 -28.00 -4.77 -11.63
C ASN A 198 -27.87 -4.53 -10.12
N VAL A 199 -27.73 -3.26 -9.71
CA VAL A 199 -27.55 -2.89 -8.30
C VAL A 199 -28.84 -3.11 -7.49
N SER A 200 -30.01 -2.81 -8.07
CA SER A 200 -31.31 -3.04 -7.43
C SER A 200 -31.52 -4.51 -7.06
N ASP A 201 -31.17 -5.44 -7.94
CA ASP A 201 -31.27 -6.88 -7.68
C ASP A 201 -30.38 -7.34 -6.51
N MET A 202 -29.17 -6.80 -6.42
CA MET A 202 -28.26 -7.06 -5.28
C MET A 202 -28.86 -6.53 -3.99
N MET A 203 -29.36 -5.29 -4.01
CA MET A 203 -29.95 -4.63 -2.84
C MET A 203 -31.22 -5.36 -2.35
N ALA A 204 -32.09 -5.81 -3.26
CA ALA A 204 -33.27 -6.61 -2.94
C ALA A 204 -32.91 -7.97 -2.31
N SER A 205 -31.74 -8.54 -2.64
CA SER A 205 -31.24 -9.75 -1.99
C SER A 205 -30.82 -9.49 -0.54
N ILE A 206 -30.17 -8.35 -0.29
CA ILE A 206 -29.75 -7.92 1.05
C ILE A 206 -30.98 -7.60 1.91
N GLU A 207 -31.95 -6.88 1.35
CA GLU A 207 -33.21 -6.58 2.02
C GLU A 207 -33.90 -7.84 2.53
N ARG A 208 -34.11 -8.83 1.66
CA ARG A 208 -34.74 -10.11 2.05
C ARG A 208 -33.97 -10.84 3.15
N HIS A 209 -32.65 -10.76 3.14
CA HIS A 209 -31.81 -11.42 4.14
C HIS A 209 -32.00 -10.80 5.53
N PHE A 210 -32.09 -9.47 5.63
CA PHE A 210 -32.16 -8.76 6.91
C PHE A 210 -33.59 -8.37 7.35
N ALA A 211 -34.59 -8.47 6.47
CA ALA A 211 -35.97 -8.07 6.76
C ALA A 211 -36.56 -8.76 7.99
N PHE A 212 -36.30 -10.07 8.15
CA PHE A 212 -36.79 -10.84 9.29
C PHE A 212 -36.17 -10.39 10.62
N GLN A 213 -34.84 -10.18 10.62
CA GLN A 213 -34.13 -9.68 11.81
C GLN A 213 -34.60 -8.28 12.19
N ALA A 214 -34.66 -7.36 11.21
CA ALA A 214 -35.09 -5.98 11.44
C ALA A 214 -36.53 -5.93 12.00
N GLY A 215 -37.44 -6.75 11.45
CA GLY A 215 -38.82 -6.85 11.93
C GLY A 215 -38.92 -7.37 13.36
N GLN A 216 -38.17 -8.42 13.72
CA GLN A 216 -38.15 -8.95 15.09
C GLN A 216 -37.59 -7.95 16.11
N GLU A 217 -36.58 -7.19 15.71
CA GLU A 217 -35.93 -6.21 16.58
C GLU A 217 -36.65 -4.84 16.62
N GLY A 218 -37.77 -4.70 15.89
CA GLY A 218 -38.56 -3.47 15.82
C GLY A 218 -37.82 -2.32 15.14
N LYS A 219 -36.96 -2.62 14.16
CA LYS A 219 -36.16 -1.67 13.40
C LYS A 219 -36.75 -1.46 12.01
N THR A 220 -36.71 -0.24 11.51
CA THR A 220 -37.13 0.07 10.14
C THR A 220 -35.97 -0.16 9.18
N LEU A 221 -36.13 -1.01 8.18
CA LEU A 221 -35.14 -1.24 7.13
C LEU A 221 -35.74 -0.81 5.79
N SER A 222 -35.03 0.03 5.05
CA SER A 222 -35.51 0.59 3.78
C SER A 222 -34.43 0.54 2.70
N PHE A 223 -34.83 0.15 1.49
CA PHE A 223 -33.98 0.11 0.31
C PHE A 223 -34.64 0.93 -0.79
N PHE A 224 -33.90 1.85 -1.40
CA PHE A 224 -34.43 2.66 -2.50
C PHE A 224 -33.32 3.16 -3.41
N GLY A 225 -33.57 3.20 -4.71
CA GLY A 225 -32.61 3.68 -5.68
C GLY A 225 -33.15 3.58 -7.10
N ASP A 226 -32.28 3.80 -8.07
CA ASP A 226 -32.63 3.68 -9.48
C ASP A 226 -32.48 2.22 -9.94
N ASP A 227 -33.55 1.64 -10.48
CA ASP A 227 -33.62 0.25 -10.95
C ASP A 227 -32.75 -0.01 -12.19
N MET A 228 -32.34 1.05 -12.89
CA MET A 228 -31.53 0.96 -14.11
C MET A 228 -30.01 0.99 -13.82
N VAL A 229 -29.60 1.16 -12.57
CA VAL A 229 -28.18 1.24 -12.20
C VAL A 229 -27.51 -0.12 -12.35
N VAL A 230 -26.49 -0.15 -13.21
CA VAL A 230 -25.64 -1.32 -13.43
C VAL A 230 -24.19 -1.03 -13.04
N LEU A 231 -23.49 -2.06 -12.57
CA LEU A 231 -22.10 -1.97 -12.15
C LEU A 231 -21.31 -3.18 -12.66
N LEU A 232 -20.07 -2.96 -13.09
CA LEU A 232 -19.14 -4.04 -13.42
C LEU A 232 -18.50 -4.57 -12.13
N CYS A 233 -19.08 -5.60 -11.53
CA CYS A 233 -18.66 -6.14 -10.24
C CYS A 233 -18.88 -7.65 -10.14
N ASP A 234 -18.26 -8.26 -9.13
CA ASP A 234 -18.60 -9.60 -8.69
C ASP A 234 -19.79 -9.50 -7.71
N ARG A 235 -20.93 -10.04 -8.13
CA ARG A 235 -22.20 -9.96 -7.40
C ARG A 235 -22.09 -10.45 -5.96
N ASN A 236 -21.45 -11.60 -5.75
CA ASN A 236 -21.42 -12.27 -4.45
C ASN A 236 -20.57 -11.46 -3.47
N TRP A 237 -19.40 -11.02 -3.92
CA TRP A 237 -18.52 -10.20 -3.09
C TRP A 237 -19.15 -8.84 -2.78
N LEU A 238 -19.74 -8.15 -3.76
CA LEU A 238 -20.32 -6.84 -3.48
C LEU A 238 -21.55 -6.92 -2.56
N THR A 239 -22.38 -7.95 -2.73
CA THR A 239 -23.50 -8.24 -1.81
C THR A 239 -23.00 -8.48 -0.39
N GLU A 240 -21.92 -9.23 -0.21
CA GLU A 240 -21.27 -9.46 1.08
C GLU A 240 -20.73 -8.15 1.70
N ALA A 241 -20.10 -7.28 0.90
CA ALA A 241 -19.58 -6.01 1.40
C ALA A 241 -20.68 -5.10 1.93
N VAL A 242 -21.74 -4.89 1.14
CA VAL A 242 -22.88 -4.06 1.56
C VAL A 242 -23.63 -4.72 2.71
N GLY A 243 -23.82 -6.04 2.67
CA GLY A 243 -24.43 -6.81 3.76
C GLY A 243 -23.70 -6.66 5.08
N ASN A 244 -22.36 -6.65 5.09
CA ASN A 244 -21.56 -6.42 6.30
C ASN A 244 -21.78 -5.01 6.89
N ILE A 245 -21.98 -4.00 6.04
CA ILE A 245 -22.25 -2.63 6.49
C ILE A 245 -23.69 -2.51 7.02
N VAL A 246 -24.66 -3.12 6.34
CA VAL A 246 -26.07 -3.17 6.79
C VAL A 246 -26.18 -3.90 8.13
N LYS A 247 -25.49 -5.02 8.29
CA LYS A 247 -25.42 -5.73 9.56
C LYS A 247 -24.85 -4.82 10.66
N ASN A 248 -23.74 -4.13 10.41
CA ASN A 248 -23.15 -3.20 11.37
C ASN A 248 -24.13 -2.07 11.75
N ALA A 249 -24.89 -1.54 10.79
CA ALA A 249 -25.93 -0.55 11.04
C ALA A 249 -27.08 -1.10 11.91
N LEU A 250 -27.50 -2.36 11.68
CA LEU A 250 -28.48 -3.02 12.51
C LEU A 250 -27.95 -3.27 13.92
N ASP A 251 -26.76 -3.83 14.08
CA ASP A 251 -26.16 -4.12 15.40
C ASP A 251 -26.05 -2.84 16.27
N HIS A 252 -25.78 -1.68 15.66
CA HIS A 252 -25.65 -0.40 16.36
C HIS A 252 -26.92 0.48 16.40
N THR A 253 -28.07 -0.06 16.01
CA THR A 253 -29.38 0.60 16.15
C THR A 253 -30.26 -0.10 17.18
N LYS A 254 -31.21 0.64 17.77
CA LYS A 254 -32.18 0.12 18.75
C LYS A 254 -33.57 -0.01 18.13
N ALA A 255 -34.50 -0.67 18.82
CA ALA A 255 -35.90 -0.67 18.41
C ALA A 255 -36.42 0.76 18.21
N GLY A 256 -37.14 1.00 17.11
CA GLY A 256 -37.63 2.32 16.68
C GLY A 256 -36.65 3.11 15.79
N ASN A 257 -35.40 2.69 15.68
CA ASN A 257 -34.44 3.29 14.75
C ASN A 257 -34.65 2.77 13.31
N SER A 258 -33.97 3.42 12.37
CA SER A 258 -34.04 3.15 10.95
C SER A 258 -32.65 2.96 10.34
N VAL A 259 -32.56 1.99 9.43
CA VAL A 259 -31.44 1.79 8.51
C VAL A 259 -31.97 1.96 7.08
N SER A 260 -31.28 2.76 6.28
CA SER A 260 -31.61 2.98 4.87
C SER A 260 -30.42 2.68 3.99
N VAL A 261 -30.66 1.98 2.88
CA VAL A 261 -29.66 1.75 1.83
C VAL A 261 -30.15 2.40 0.56
N GLU A 262 -29.33 3.31 0.03
CA GLU A 262 -29.60 4.07 -1.17
C GLU A 262 -28.55 3.81 -2.25
N TRP A 263 -28.94 3.73 -3.51
CA TRP A 263 -27.99 3.68 -4.62
C TRP A 263 -28.41 4.58 -5.77
N ARG A 264 -27.42 5.23 -6.40
CA ARG A 264 -27.62 6.16 -7.50
C ARG A 264 -26.47 6.09 -8.49
N SER A 265 -26.76 6.37 -9.75
CA SER A 265 -25.75 6.58 -10.78
C SER A 265 -25.55 8.07 -11.03
N PHE A 266 -24.28 8.47 -11.13
CA PHE A 266 -23.84 9.78 -11.56
C PHE A 266 -23.08 9.65 -12.89
N ALA A 267 -22.72 10.77 -13.51
CA ALA A 267 -22.06 10.78 -14.83
C ALA A 267 -20.78 9.92 -14.90
N SER A 268 -20.03 9.82 -13.81
CA SER A 268 -18.74 9.12 -13.76
C SER A 268 -18.61 8.12 -12.62
N MET A 269 -19.69 7.84 -11.87
CA MET A 269 -19.64 6.92 -10.74
C MET A 269 -21.00 6.32 -10.37
N VAL A 270 -20.99 5.10 -9.83
CA VAL A 270 -22.11 4.54 -9.06
C VAL A 270 -21.82 4.76 -7.59
N GLN A 271 -22.81 5.21 -6.83
CA GLN A 271 -22.73 5.38 -5.39
C GLN A 271 -23.74 4.48 -4.69
N ILE A 272 -23.31 3.85 -3.59
CA ILE A 272 -24.17 3.12 -2.65
C ILE A 272 -23.95 3.74 -1.26
N VAL A 273 -25.02 4.17 -0.60
CA VAL A 273 -25.00 4.82 0.71
C VAL A 273 -25.77 3.94 1.70
N VAL A 274 -25.14 3.58 2.82
CA VAL A 274 -25.81 2.93 3.95
C VAL A 274 -25.85 3.90 5.11
N LYS A 275 -27.05 4.24 5.58
CA LYS A 275 -27.26 5.21 6.65
C LYS A 275 -28.08 4.63 7.78
N ASP A 276 -27.68 4.94 9.01
CA ASP A 276 -28.43 4.65 10.23
C ASP A 276 -28.62 5.90 11.09
N ASN A 277 -29.58 5.84 12.02
CA ASN A 277 -29.76 6.81 13.11
C ASN A 277 -29.45 6.18 14.48
N GLY A 278 -28.44 5.30 14.51
CA GLY A 278 -27.99 4.55 15.68
C GLY A 278 -27.16 5.37 16.65
N SER A 279 -26.31 4.66 17.41
CA SER A 279 -25.45 5.30 18.42
C SER A 279 -24.37 6.21 17.85
N GLY A 280 -24.10 6.14 16.55
CA GLY A 280 -22.92 6.76 15.93
C GLY A 280 -21.62 6.13 16.42
N ILE A 281 -20.50 6.69 15.94
CA ILE A 281 -19.13 6.25 16.22
C ILE A 281 -18.42 7.35 17.01
N HIS A 282 -17.65 6.96 18.03
CA HIS A 282 -16.84 7.91 18.78
C HIS A 282 -15.74 8.50 17.87
N PRO A 283 -15.46 9.83 17.89
CA PRO A 283 -14.50 10.44 16.98
C PRO A 283 -13.09 9.82 16.99
N GLU A 284 -12.66 9.33 18.15
CA GLU A 284 -11.37 8.64 18.30
C GLU A 284 -11.31 7.31 17.54
N ASP A 285 -12.46 6.67 17.30
CA ASP A 285 -12.54 5.33 16.73
C ASP A 285 -12.67 5.35 15.20
N ILE A 286 -13.10 6.48 14.62
CA ILE A 286 -13.39 6.63 13.17
C ILE A 286 -12.23 6.15 12.30
N HIS A 287 -10.99 6.46 12.66
CA HIS A 287 -9.78 6.09 11.90
C HIS A 287 -9.40 4.61 12.03
N TYR A 288 -10.06 3.88 12.93
CA TYR A 288 -9.72 2.51 13.29
C TYR A 288 -10.80 1.49 12.93
N ILE A 289 -12.02 1.91 12.58
CA ILE A 289 -13.15 0.98 12.34
C ILE A 289 -12.92 -0.03 11.21
N PHE A 290 -12.02 0.30 10.26
CA PHE A 290 -11.64 -0.59 9.16
C PHE A 290 -10.40 -1.46 9.49
N LYS A 291 -9.83 -1.33 10.69
CA LYS A 291 -8.75 -2.23 11.15
C LYS A 291 -9.36 -3.58 11.56
N ARG A 292 -8.63 -4.66 11.24
CA ARG A 292 -9.02 -6.03 11.62
C ARG A 292 -9.07 -6.16 13.12
N PHE A 293 -10.06 -6.91 13.60
CA PHE A 293 -10.27 -7.20 15.01
C PHE A 293 -10.49 -5.96 15.90
N TYR A 294 -10.58 -4.78 15.29
CA TYR A 294 -10.79 -3.56 16.04
C TYR A 294 -12.22 -3.50 16.55
N ARG A 295 -12.35 -3.13 17.82
CA ARG A 295 -13.62 -2.90 18.48
C ARG A 295 -13.51 -1.63 19.30
N SER A 296 -14.53 -0.79 19.18
CA SER A 296 -14.64 0.40 20.02
C SER A 296 -14.75 -0.01 21.49
N ARG A 297 -13.91 0.60 22.34
CA ARG A 297 -14.03 0.51 23.81
C ARG A 297 -15.31 1.16 24.34
N PHE A 298 -15.96 2.00 23.54
CA PHE A 298 -17.20 2.70 23.87
C PHE A 298 -18.45 1.91 23.42
N SER A 299 -18.27 0.87 22.60
CA SER A 299 -19.36 -0.04 22.25
C SER A 299 -19.75 -0.88 23.46
N LYS A 300 -21.02 -0.78 23.85
CA LYS A 300 -21.62 -1.68 24.86
C LYS A 300 -21.96 -3.05 24.29
N ASP A 301 -21.97 -3.16 22.96
CA ASP A 301 -22.26 -4.41 22.29
C ASP A 301 -21.01 -5.28 22.25
N THR A 302 -21.12 -6.50 22.80
CA THR A 302 -20.07 -7.53 22.86
C THR A 302 -20.17 -8.52 21.71
N GLN A 303 -21.21 -8.43 20.86
CA GLN A 303 -21.33 -9.30 19.68
C GLN A 303 -20.40 -8.85 18.54
N GLY A 304 -19.92 -9.81 17.75
CA GLY A 304 -19.03 -9.57 16.60
C GLY A 304 -17.52 -9.68 16.89
N VAL A 305 -16.77 -9.98 15.83
CA VAL A 305 -15.31 -10.26 15.85
C VAL A 305 -14.48 -9.05 15.35
N GLY A 306 -15.13 -8.02 14.79
CA GLY A 306 -14.43 -6.86 14.22
C GLY A 306 -13.79 -7.14 12.84
N LEU A 307 -14.36 -8.09 12.07
CA LEU A 307 -13.88 -8.42 10.71
C LEU A 307 -14.83 -7.99 9.59
N GLY A 308 -16.08 -7.61 9.89
CA GLY A 308 -17.08 -7.24 8.87
C GLY A 308 -16.71 -6.00 8.07
N LEU A 309 -16.47 -4.85 8.74
CA LEU A 309 -16.07 -3.61 8.06
C LEU A 309 -14.72 -3.72 7.34
N PRO A 310 -13.67 -4.35 7.93
CA PRO A 310 -12.43 -4.63 7.20
C PRO A 310 -12.64 -5.47 5.93
N LEU A 311 -13.52 -6.49 5.98
CA LEU A 311 -13.87 -7.30 4.82
C LEU A 311 -14.60 -6.47 3.76
N ALA A 312 -15.59 -5.67 4.17
CA ALA A 312 -16.31 -4.78 3.26
C ALA A 312 -15.35 -3.82 2.53
N LYS A 313 -14.41 -3.21 3.27
CA LYS A 313 -13.38 -2.35 2.69
C LYS A 313 -12.50 -3.10 1.69
N ALA A 314 -11.97 -4.27 2.06
CA ALA A 314 -11.12 -5.06 1.18
C ALA A 314 -11.84 -5.44 -0.14
N ILE A 315 -13.12 -5.79 -0.06
CA ILE A 315 -13.94 -6.10 -1.24
C ILE A 315 -14.13 -4.86 -2.13
N VAL A 316 -14.49 -3.72 -1.54
CA VAL A 316 -14.70 -2.46 -2.28
C VAL A 316 -13.41 -2.04 -2.99
N GLU A 317 -12.26 -2.11 -2.30
CA GLU A 317 -10.95 -1.79 -2.87
C GLU A 317 -10.55 -2.77 -3.98
N ALA A 318 -10.84 -4.07 -3.84
CA ALA A 318 -10.63 -5.06 -4.91
C ALA A 318 -11.50 -4.78 -6.16
N HIS A 319 -12.63 -4.10 -5.96
CA HIS A 319 -13.47 -3.57 -7.03
C HIS A 319 -13.03 -2.21 -7.56
N ARG A 320 -11.91 -1.65 -7.06
CA ARG A 320 -11.42 -0.30 -7.36
C ARG A 320 -12.40 0.82 -6.97
N GLY A 321 -13.25 0.55 -5.98
CA GLY A 321 -14.10 1.54 -5.35
C GLY A 321 -13.42 2.21 -4.15
N THR A 322 -14.07 3.22 -3.61
CA THR A 322 -13.72 3.84 -2.32
C THR A 322 -14.86 3.64 -1.32
N ILE A 323 -14.51 3.59 -0.04
CA ILE A 323 -15.46 3.55 1.07
C ILE A 323 -15.10 4.65 2.07
N GLU A 324 -16.10 5.45 2.43
CA GLU A 324 -15.99 6.58 3.34
C GLU A 324 -17.03 6.43 4.45
N VAL A 325 -16.76 7.08 5.59
CA VAL A 325 -17.64 7.05 6.77
C VAL A 325 -17.76 8.44 7.35
N ASP A 326 -19.01 8.88 7.55
CA ASP A 326 -19.36 10.08 8.28
C ASP A 326 -20.26 9.68 9.45
N SER A 327 -19.85 9.99 10.67
CA SER A 327 -20.59 9.59 11.87
C SER A 327 -20.59 10.69 12.91
N VAL A 328 -21.74 10.86 13.56
CA VAL A 328 -21.90 11.76 14.70
C VAL A 328 -22.42 10.96 15.87
N LEU A 329 -21.68 11.00 16.98
CA LEU A 329 -22.04 10.28 18.20
C LEU A 329 -23.45 10.68 18.66
N GLY A 330 -24.33 9.69 18.81
CA GLY A 330 -25.72 9.84 19.20
C GLY A 330 -26.69 10.21 18.08
N ALA A 331 -26.22 10.46 16.86
CA ALA A 331 -27.08 10.82 15.71
C ALA A 331 -27.09 9.77 14.60
N GLY A 332 -26.05 8.94 14.48
CA GLY A 332 -25.97 7.84 13.53
C GLY A 332 -24.72 7.87 12.65
N THR A 333 -24.65 6.95 11.69
CA THR A 333 -23.52 6.79 10.77
C THR A 333 -24.00 6.72 9.32
N VAL A 334 -23.18 7.22 8.42
CA VAL A 334 -23.34 7.14 6.97
C VAL A 334 -22.08 6.52 6.40
N PHE A 335 -22.21 5.38 5.73
CA PHE A 335 -21.17 4.79 4.91
C PHE A 335 -21.47 5.09 3.45
N THR A 336 -20.47 5.62 2.73
CA THR A 336 -20.59 5.97 1.32
C THR A 336 -19.59 5.13 0.53
N ILE A 337 -20.09 4.32 -0.41
CA ILE A 337 -19.28 3.52 -1.32
C ILE A 337 -19.39 4.13 -2.72
N ASN A 338 -18.27 4.41 -3.36
CA ASN A 338 -18.22 4.96 -4.71
C ASN A 338 -17.43 4.03 -5.65
N PHE A 339 -17.99 3.77 -6.84
CA PHE A 339 -17.33 3.04 -7.91
C PHE A 339 -17.23 3.92 -9.15
N LEU A 340 -16.02 4.21 -9.61
CA LEU A 340 -15.81 5.00 -10.82
C LEU A 340 -16.28 4.21 -12.05
N ILE A 341 -17.17 4.81 -12.84
CA ILE A 341 -17.56 4.29 -14.15
C ILE A 341 -16.68 5.03 -15.17
N PRO A 342 -15.71 4.36 -15.81
CA PRO A 342 -14.92 5.00 -16.86
C PRO A 342 -15.85 5.36 -18.02
N THR A 343 -16.13 6.65 -18.16
CA THR A 343 -16.80 7.18 -19.34
C THR A 343 -15.85 6.98 -20.52
N LYS A 344 -16.28 6.28 -21.57
CA LYS A 344 -15.57 6.32 -22.86
C LYS A 344 -15.73 7.75 -23.39
N LEU A 345 -14.67 8.55 -23.27
CA LEU A 345 -14.53 9.81 -24.00
C LEU A 345 -14.33 9.54 -25.50
#